data_AF-A0A5A9ERL8-F1
#
_entry.id   AF-A0A5A9ERL8-F1
#
_cell.length_a   1.000
_cell.length_b   1.000
_cell.length_c   1.000
_cell.angle_alpha   90.00
_cell.angle_beta   90.00
_cell.angle_gamma   90.00
#
_symmetry.space_group_name_H-M   'P 1'
#
loop_
_entity.id
_entity.type
_entity.pdbx_description
1 polymer ?
#
loop_
_entity_poly.entity_id
_entity_poly.type
_entity_poly.pdbx_seq_one_letter_code
_entity_poly.pdbx_strand_id
1 'polypeptide(L)' 'MTDNLPARVAALELLVEQLILERVQMTDSPADALRQAMGGMVEIIDQRPDVPAEAVGAIADILARVMNRLGEG' A
#
# COMPACT_ATOMS: atom_id res chain seq x y z
N MET A 1 21.99 -9.52 16.97
CA MET A 1 20.90 -8.63 16.49
C MET A 1 20.35 -9.15 15.16
N THR A 2 20.19 -10.47 15.01
CA THR A 2 20.00 -11.12 13.71
C THR A 2 18.59 -11.59 13.39
N ASP A 3 17.64 -11.54 14.33
CA ASP A 3 16.36 -12.23 14.17
C ASP A 3 15.24 -11.26 14.54
N ASN A 4 14.51 -10.64 13.60
CA ASN A 4 13.46 -11.30 12.85
C ASN A 4 13.11 -10.41 11.64
N LEU A 5 13.76 -10.64 10.49
CA LEU A 5 13.49 -9.91 9.25
C LEU A 5 11.98 -9.92 8.90
N PRO A 6 11.25 -11.06 9.00
CA PRO A 6 9.79 -11.08 8.82
C PRO A 6 9.04 -10.09 9.71
N ALA A 7 9.36 -10.02 11.02
CA ALA A 7 8.69 -9.08 11.92
C ALA A 7 8.95 -7.61 11.55
N ARG A 8 10.16 -7.30 11.08
CA ARG A 8 10.49 -5.97 10.58
C ARG A 8 9.76 -5.62 9.30
N VAL A 9 9.64 -6.58 8.37
CA VAL A 9 8.87 -6.40 7.15
C VAL A 9 7.41 -6.13 7.49
N ALA A 10 6.80 -6.94 8.35
CA ALA A 10 5.43 -6.74 8.81
C ALA A 10 5.23 -5.37 9.50
N ALA A 11 6.17 -4.93 10.33
CA ALA A 11 6.12 -3.60 10.95
C ALA A 11 6.20 -2.47 9.92
N LEU A 12 7.05 -2.62 8.89
CA LEU A 12 7.14 -1.65 7.80
C LEU A 12 5.84 -1.62 6.98
N GLU A 13 5.24 -2.77 6.68
CA GLU A 13 3.96 -2.83 5.98
C GLU A 13 2.84 -2.11 6.75
N LEU A 14 2.77 -2.30 8.07
CA LEU A 14 1.80 -1.60 8.93
C LEU A 14 2.04 -0.08 8.95
N LEU A 15 3.29 0.36 9.00
CA LEU A 15 3.62 1.79 8.96
C LEU A 15 3.22 2.41 7.62
N VAL A 16 3.48 1.71 6.50
CA VAL A 16 3.07 2.16 5.17
C VAL A 16 1.55 2.21 5.05
N GLU A 17 0.85 1.19 5.55
CA GLU A 17 -0.62 1.16 5.60
C GLU A 17 -1.19 2.39 6.33
N GLN A 18 -0.67 2.71 7.52
CA GLN A 18 -1.13 3.86 8.29
C GLN A 18 -0.81 5.18 7.62
N LEU A 19 0.36 5.33 7.02
CA LEU A 19 0.72 6.54 6.27
C LEU A 19 -0.23 6.78 5.09
N ILE A 20 -0.58 5.72 4.36
CA ILE A 20 -1.53 5.80 3.25
C ILE A 20 -2.91 6.19 3.78
N LEU A 21 -3.40 5.56 4.85
CA LEU A 21 -4.68 5.88 5.47
C LEU A 21 -4.76 7.35 5.89
N GLU A 22 -3.77 7.85 6.63
CA GLU A 22 -3.71 9.24 7.06
C GLU A 22 -3.76 10.19 5.86
N ARG A 23 -2.93 9.94 4.85
CA ARG A 23 -2.87 10.80 3.65
C ARG A 23 -4.17 10.80 2.86
N VAL A 24 -4.83 9.66 2.76
CA VAL A 24 -6.08 9.49 2.00
C VAL A 24 -7.26 10.12 2.75
N GLN A 25 -7.32 10.01 4.08
CA GLN A 25 -8.33 10.65 4.91
C GLN A 25 -8.23 12.19 4.95
N MET A 26 -7.07 12.76 4.60
CA MET A 26 -6.90 14.21 4.43
C MET A 26 -7.48 14.74 3.10
N THR A 27 -7.99 13.87 2.23
CA THR A 27 -8.60 14.26 0.95
C THR A 27 -10.11 14.33 1.04
N ASP A 28 -10.73 15.13 0.17
CA ASP A 28 -12.19 15.28 0.11
C ASP A 28 -12.92 14.01 -0.37
N SER A 29 -12.22 13.11 -1.07
CA SER A 29 -12.74 11.81 -1.50
C SER A 29 -11.71 10.69 -1.29
N PRO A 30 -11.64 10.13 -0.06
CA PRO A 30 -10.72 9.07 0.30
C PRO A 30 -10.78 7.85 -0.64
N ALA A 31 -11.98 7.42 -1.00
CA ALA A 31 -12.19 6.26 -1.86
C ALA A 31 -11.67 6.50 -3.30
N ASP A 32 -11.87 7.70 -3.85
CA ASP A 32 -11.40 8.02 -5.20
C ASP A 32 -9.89 8.20 -5.26
N ALA A 33 -9.30 8.81 -4.22
CA ALA A 33 -7.84 8.92 -4.08
C ALA A 33 -7.17 7.55 -4.03
N LEU A 34 -7.76 6.60 -3.30
CA LEU A 34 -7.24 5.23 -3.25
C LEU A 34 -7.38 4.50 -4.58
N ARG A 35 -8.52 4.64 -5.28
CA ARG A 35 -8.69 4.06 -6.63
C ARG A 35 -7.69 4.63 -7.64
N GLN A 36 -7.42 5.94 -7.58
CA GLN A 36 -6.39 6.57 -8.42
C GLN A 36 -4.99 6.01 -8.12
N ALA A 37 -4.64 5.84 -6.84
CA ALA A 37 -3.36 5.25 -6.45
C ALA A 37 -3.20 3.81 -6.95
N MET A 38 -4.26 2.99 -6.89
CA MET A 38 -4.24 1.64 -7.46
C MET A 38 -4.09 1.64 -8.98
N GLY A 39 -4.74 2.57 -9.69
CA GLY A 39 -4.56 2.74 -11.13
C GLY A 39 -3.12 3.12 -11.50
N GLY A 40 -2.52 4.03 -10.73
CA GLY A 40 -1.13 4.47 -10.92
C GLY A 40 -0.08 3.39 -10.65
N MET A 41 -0.39 2.35 -9.85
CA MET A 41 0.54 1.22 -9.69
C MET A 41 0.82 0.50 -11.00
N VAL A 42 -0.20 0.31 -11.85
CA VAL A 42 -0.03 -0.35 -13.14
C VAL A 42 0.97 0.41 -14.01
N GLU A 43 0.88 1.75 -14.02
CA GLU A 43 1.83 2.62 -14.73
C GLU A 43 3.23 2.56 -14.12
N ILE A 44 3.36 2.52 -12.79
CA ILE A 44 4.66 2.41 -12.10
C ILE A 44 5.35 1.09 -12.42
N ILE A 45 4.59 -0.01 -12.49
CA ILE A 45 5.10 -1.34 -12.84
C ILE A 45 5.55 -1.37 -14.30
N ASP A 46 4.75 -0.80 -15.21
CA ASP A 46 5.08 -0.71 -16.62
C ASP A 46 6.37 0.11 -16.85
N GLN A 47 6.57 1.19 -16.09
CA GLN A 47 7.77 2.02 -16.14
C GLN A 47 8.99 1.41 -15.43
N ARG A 48 8.81 0.36 -14.63
CA ARG A 48 9.90 -0.28 -13.86
C ARG A 48 9.83 -1.81 -14.00
N PRO A 49 10.21 -2.37 -15.16
CA PRO A 49 10.14 -3.81 -15.42
C PRO A 49 11.06 -4.64 -14.51
N ASP A 50 12.07 -4.02 -13.89
CA ASP A 50 13.01 -4.69 -12.97
C ASP A 50 12.42 -4.90 -11.56
N VAL A 51 11.21 -4.40 -11.28
CA VAL A 51 10.58 -4.57 -9.97
C VAL A 51 10.11 -6.03 -9.82
N PRO A 52 10.54 -6.74 -8.77
CA PRO A 52 10.07 -8.10 -8.51
C PRO A 52 8.56 -8.14 -8.32
N ALA A 53 7.88 -9.12 -8.93
CA ALA A 53 6.44 -9.30 -8.80
C ALA A 53 5.97 -9.43 -7.33
N GLU A 54 6.82 -9.98 -6.47
CA GLU A 54 6.57 -10.10 -5.02
C GLU A 54 6.46 -8.72 -4.34
N ALA A 55 7.29 -7.76 -4.75
CA ALA A 55 7.24 -6.39 -4.22
C ALA A 55 5.96 -5.67 -4.67
N VAL A 56 5.50 -5.95 -5.90
CA VAL A 56 4.23 -5.44 -6.41
C VAL A 56 3.06 -6.02 -5.62
N GLY A 57 3.07 -7.34 -5.38
CA GLY A 57 2.05 -8.03 -4.58
C GLY A 57 1.93 -7.46 -3.17
N ALA A 58 3.06 -7.24 -2.49
CA ALA A 58 3.06 -6.68 -1.14
C ALA A 58 2.41 -5.28 -1.06
N ILE A 59 2.64 -4.42 -2.06
CA ILE A 59 2.01 -3.09 -2.12
C ILE A 59 0.51 -3.22 -2.40
N ALA A 60 0.12 -4.11 -3.33
CA ALA A 60 -1.29 -4.36 -3.63
C ALA A 60 -2.05 -4.86 -2.39
N ASP A 61 -1.45 -5.76 -1.60
CA ASP A 61 -2.02 -6.27 -0.35
C ASP A 61 -2.22 -5.14 0.67
N ILE A 62 -1.25 -4.24 0.83
CA ILE A 62 -1.38 -3.06 1.71
C ILE A 62 -2.55 -2.18 1.25
N LEU A 63 -2.66 -1.87 -0.04
CA LEU A 63 -3.74 -1.03 -0.56
C LEU A 63 -5.12 -1.68 -0.39
N ALA A 64 -5.22 -3.00 -0.54
CA ALA A 64 -6.46 -3.74 -0.27
C ALA A 64 -6.85 -3.67 1.22
N ARG A 65 -5.89 -3.79 2.14
CA ARG A 65 -6.13 -3.60 3.59
C ARG A 65 -6.63 -2.19 3.90
N VAL A 66 -6.01 -1.16 3.30
CA VAL A 66 -6.47 0.24 3.42
C VAL A 66 -7.92 0.39 2.94
N MET A 67 -8.25 -0.19 1.79
CA MET A 67 -9.61 -0.11 1.23
C MET A 67 -10.66 -0.73 2.16
N ASN A 68 -10.36 -1.91 2.72
CA ASN A 68 -11.25 -2.58 3.65
C ASN A 68 -11.47 -1.73 4.92
N ARG A 69 -10.39 -1.17 5.49
CA ARG A 69 -10.48 -0.31 6.68
C ARG A 69 -11.24 0.98 6.44
N LEU A 70 -11.16 1.57 5.25
CA LEU A 70 -11.98 2.73 4.87
C LEU A 70 -13.46 2.37 4.68
N GLY A 71 -13.79 1.14 4.28
CA GLY A 71 -15.17 0.67 4.13
C GLY A 71 -15.84 0.26 5.45
N GLU A 72 -15.05 -0.01 6.49
CA GLU A 72 -15.52 -0.35 7.84
C GLU A 72 -15.78 0.88 8.74
N GLY A 73 -15.32 2.08 8.34
CA GLY A 73 -15.50 3.35 9.05
C GLY A 73 -16.62 4.20 8.50
#